data_AF-A0A7N0TK27-F1
#
_entry.id   AF-A0A7N0TK27-F1
#
_cell.length_a   1.000
_cell.length_b   1.000
_cell.length_c   1.000
_cell.angle_alpha   90.00
_cell.angle_beta   90.00
_cell.angle_gamma   90.00
#
_symmetry.space_group_name_H-M   'P 1'
#
loop_
_entity.id
_entity.type
_entity.pdbx_description
1 polymer ?
#
loop_
_entity_poly.entity_id
_entity_poly.type
_entity_poly.pdbx_seq_one_letter_code
_entity_poly.pdbx_strand_id
1 'polypeptide(L)'
;MATMVGCSSCGLLFIRTPPLQPKSPSVVLATAGKGTRRALSLFLLLNWIPSPSPAAAAHIPDFEEIPYSGGVKALQLRIGSGTVPDDGDKVAIHYYARLAAKQGWRFDSTYDHKDETGDSIPFVFTLGSPKVIPGIQAAVKSMKVGGIQRVVIPPSQGYQNTSQEPLPPNVSSYASNTEL
;
A
#
# COMPACT_ATOMS: atom_id res chain seq x y z
N MET A 1 -37.94 -5.58 15.75
CA MET A 1 -36.96 -4.48 15.95
C MET A 1 -35.59 -5.04 15.60
N ALA A 2 -35.06 -4.72 14.42
CA ALA A 2 -33.74 -5.17 14.00
C ALA A 2 -32.70 -4.27 14.67
N THR A 3 -32.03 -4.80 15.68
CA THR A 3 -30.90 -4.13 16.33
C THR A 3 -29.78 -4.03 15.30
N MET A 4 -29.49 -2.80 14.88
CA MET A 4 -28.34 -2.46 14.05
C MET A 4 -27.08 -2.77 14.87
N VAL A 5 -26.55 -4.00 14.75
CA VAL A 5 -25.21 -4.32 15.25
C VAL A 5 -24.23 -3.61 14.30
N GLY A 6 -23.86 -2.39 14.67
CA GLY A 6 -22.86 -1.59 13.98
C GLY A 6 -21.58 -2.40 13.84
N CYS A 7 -21.33 -2.89 12.63
CA CYS A 7 -20.16 -3.63 12.24
C CYS A 7 -18.95 -2.67 12.28
N SER A 8 -18.15 -2.77 13.34
CA SER A 8 -17.05 -1.85 13.68
C SER A 8 -15.67 -2.50 13.46
N SER A 9 -15.52 -3.36 12.45
CA SER A 9 -14.24 -4.00 12.11
C SER A 9 -13.38 -3.13 11.19
N CYS A 10 -12.63 -2.18 11.76
CA CYS A 10 -11.50 -1.56 11.04
C CYS A 10 -10.43 -2.64 10.78
N GLY A 11 -10.06 -2.83 9.51
CA GLY A 11 -8.99 -3.75 9.10
C GLY A 11 -7.65 -3.04 9.02
N LEU A 12 -6.58 -3.66 9.52
CA LEU A 12 -5.21 -3.21 9.34
C LEU A 12 -4.55 -4.07 8.27
N LEU A 13 -4.19 -3.45 7.15
CA LEU A 13 -3.64 -4.11 5.97
C LEU A 13 -2.25 -3.56 5.69
N PHE A 14 -1.30 -4.44 5.44
CA PHE A 14 0.03 -4.03 5.00
C PHE A 14 0.19 -4.34 3.52
N ILE A 15 0.38 -3.33 2.68
CA ILE A 15 0.46 -3.48 1.22
C ILE A 15 1.89 -3.20 0.77
N ARG A 16 2.44 -4.11 -0.03
CA ARG A 16 3.72 -4.00 -0.73
C ARG A 16 3.49 -4.26 -2.22
N THR A 17 3.71 -3.27 -3.07
CA THR A 17 3.73 -3.49 -4.51
C THR A 17 5.09 -4.07 -4.91
N PRO A 18 5.14 -5.15 -5.72
CA PRO A 18 6.39 -5.54 -6.36
C PRO A 18 6.83 -4.39 -7.29
N PRO A 19 8.13 -4.24 -7.54
CA PRO A 19 8.59 -3.33 -8.58
C PRO A 19 7.96 -3.77 -9.90
N LEU A 20 7.20 -2.89 -10.57
CA LEU A 20 6.83 -3.13 -11.96
C LEU A 20 8.14 -3.25 -12.74
N GLN A 21 8.30 -4.34 -13.48
CA GLN A 21 9.38 -4.41 -14.45
C GLN A 21 9.21 -3.25 -15.43
N PRO A 22 10.26 -2.44 -15.65
CA PRO A 22 10.16 -1.28 -16.54
C PRO A 22 9.74 -1.77 -17.94
N LYS A 23 8.68 -1.17 -18.50
CA LYS A 23 8.47 -1.20 -19.94
C LYS A 23 9.73 -0.58 -20.55
N SER A 24 10.52 -1.41 -21.23
CA SER A 24 11.85 -1.10 -21.76
C SER A 24 11.89 0.29 -22.40
N PRO A 25 12.55 1.28 -21.77
CA PRO A 25 12.89 2.51 -22.45
C PRO A 25 14.15 2.25 -23.29
N SER A 26 14.06 2.56 -24.58
CA SER A 26 15.18 2.50 -25.51
C SER A 26 16.42 3.18 -24.93
N VAL A 27 17.53 2.46 -25.02
CA VAL A 27 18.88 2.88 -24.65
C VAL A 27 19.20 4.23 -25.28
N VAL A 28 19.30 5.29 -24.47
CA VAL A 28 19.95 6.54 -24.89
C VAL A 28 21.38 6.49 -24.37
N LEU A 29 22.29 6.24 -25.30
CA LEU A 29 23.73 6.19 -25.09
C LEU A 29 24.27 7.62 -24.94
N ALA A 30 24.46 8.10 -23.71
CA ALA A 30 25.15 9.37 -23.46
C ALA A 30 26.67 9.13 -23.44
N THR A 31 27.36 9.61 -24.46
CA THR A 31 28.81 9.55 -24.61
C THR A 31 29.54 10.54 -23.69
N ALA A 32 30.57 10.04 -23.01
CA ALA A 32 31.48 10.78 -22.15
C ALA A 32 32.38 11.77 -22.91
N GLY A 33 32.52 13.00 -22.38
CA GLY A 33 33.50 14.00 -22.82
C GLY A 33 34.49 14.34 -21.69
N LYS A 34 35.79 14.22 -21.99
CA LYS A 34 36.96 14.48 -21.10
C LYS A 34 37.38 15.96 -21.08
N GLY A 35 38.02 16.37 -19.99
CA GLY A 35 39.05 17.44 -19.95
C GLY A 35 38.63 18.72 -19.21
N THR A 36 39.47 19.52 -18.54
CA THR A 36 40.94 19.55 -18.36
C THR A 36 41.25 20.56 -17.22
N ARG A 37 42.16 20.16 -16.30
CA ARG A 37 43.15 20.92 -15.48
C ARG A 37 42.89 22.38 -15.02
N ARG A 38 43.07 22.54 -13.70
CA ARG A 38 43.80 23.59 -12.93
C ARG A 38 43.45 25.08 -13.15
N ALA A 39 42.99 25.73 -12.09
CA ALA A 39 43.50 27.04 -11.67
C ALA A 39 43.21 27.28 -10.17
N LEU A 40 44.28 27.48 -9.40
CA LEU A 40 44.25 28.05 -8.05
C LEU A 40 43.80 29.51 -8.19
N SER A 41 42.70 29.91 -7.58
CA SER A 41 42.34 31.33 -7.45
C SER A 41 41.80 31.60 -6.05
N LEU A 42 42.59 32.37 -5.30
CA LEU A 42 42.34 32.82 -3.94
C LEU A 42 41.48 34.08 -4.03
N PHE A 43 40.16 33.93 -4.02
CA PHE A 43 39.22 35.04 -3.83
C PHE A 43 38.41 34.81 -2.55
N LEU A 44 38.85 35.48 -1.49
CA LEU A 44 37.99 35.89 -0.39
C LEU A 44 36.93 36.83 -0.97
N LEU A 45 35.64 36.52 -0.80
CA LEU A 45 34.61 37.40 -0.21
C LEU A 45 33.22 36.76 -0.34
N LEU A 46 32.51 36.78 0.79
CA LEU A 46 31.10 36.42 1.00
C LEU A 46 30.71 34.97 0.67
N ASN A 47 30.79 34.13 1.70
CA ASN A 47 30.14 32.84 1.77
C ASN A 47 28.66 32.96 1.38
N TRP A 48 28.33 32.61 0.14
CA TRP A 48 27.00 32.13 -0.21
C TRP A 48 26.82 30.82 0.55
N ILE A 49 26.35 30.91 1.79
CA ILE A 49 25.88 29.75 2.53
C ILE A 49 24.59 29.34 1.83
N PRO A 50 24.51 28.20 1.13
CA PRO A 50 23.22 27.65 0.74
C PRO A 50 22.46 27.45 2.05
N SER A 51 21.41 28.26 2.23
CA SER A 51 20.51 28.13 3.37
C SER A 51 20.12 26.65 3.48
N PRO A 52 20.23 26.01 4.66
CA PRO A 52 19.76 24.65 4.81
C PRO A 52 18.26 24.67 4.53
N SER A 53 17.89 24.28 3.31
CA SER A 53 16.51 24.08 2.92
C SER A 53 15.88 23.16 3.98
N PRO A 54 14.66 23.44 4.47
CA PRO A 54 13.95 22.57 5.40
C PRO A 54 13.50 21.26 4.73
N ALA A 55 14.33 20.66 3.87
CA ALA A 55 14.06 19.44 3.13
C ALA A 55 14.18 18.16 3.98
N ALA A 56 14.46 18.29 5.28
CA ALA A 56 14.65 17.14 6.16
C ALA A 56 14.05 17.36 7.56
N ALA A 57 12.94 18.10 7.67
CA ALA A 57 12.08 17.92 8.82
C ALA A 57 11.62 16.45 8.80
N ALA A 58 12.17 15.64 9.71
CA ALA A 58 11.84 14.23 9.84
C ALA A 58 10.33 14.11 10.11
N HIS A 59 9.57 13.78 9.07
CA HIS A 59 8.15 13.49 9.18
C HIS A 59 8.02 12.26 10.06
N ILE A 60 7.45 12.44 11.26
CA ILE A 60 7.10 11.30 12.10
C ILE A 60 6.09 10.49 11.28
N PRO A 61 6.32 9.18 11.07
CA PRO A 61 5.39 8.35 10.31
C PRO A 61 4.05 8.31 11.05
N ASP A 62 3.09 9.12 10.60
CA ASP A 62 1.72 9.11 11.08
C ASP A 62 0.76 8.60 9.98
N PHE A 63 -0.41 8.17 10.41
CA PHE A 63 -1.48 7.76 9.51
C PHE A 63 -2.17 8.99 8.92
N GLU A 64 -2.07 9.15 7.61
CA GLU A 64 -2.75 10.21 6.86
C GLU A 64 -4.02 9.66 6.23
N GLU A 65 -5.11 10.44 6.27
CA GLU A 65 -6.35 10.05 5.60
C GLU A 65 -6.24 10.27 4.09
N ILE A 66 -6.56 9.25 3.30
CA ILE A 66 -6.57 9.35 1.85
C ILE A 66 -7.79 10.18 1.43
N PRO A 67 -7.63 11.28 0.67
CA PRO A 67 -8.74 12.09 0.22
C PRO A 67 -9.79 11.28 -0.55
N TYR A 68 -11.08 11.57 -0.32
CA TYR A 68 -12.21 10.94 -1.01
C TYR A 68 -12.30 9.41 -0.87
N SER A 69 -11.58 8.83 0.08
CA SER A 69 -11.54 7.38 0.31
C SER A 69 -12.63 6.85 1.24
N GLY A 70 -13.42 7.73 1.86
CA GLY A 70 -14.41 7.34 2.86
C GLY A 70 -13.78 6.92 4.20
N GLY A 71 -12.65 7.52 4.57
CA GLY A 71 -12.00 7.34 5.88
C GLY A 71 -10.84 6.33 5.90
N VAL A 72 -10.33 5.92 4.74
CA VAL A 72 -9.14 5.05 4.66
C VAL A 72 -7.92 5.86 5.08
N LYS A 73 -7.15 5.32 6.02
CA LYS A 73 -5.90 5.95 6.47
C LYS A 73 -4.71 5.14 6.02
N ALA A 74 -3.67 5.80 5.54
CA ALA A 74 -2.43 5.16 5.12
C ALA A 74 -1.24 5.78 5.85
N LEU A 75 -0.34 4.91 6.28
CA LEU A 75 0.97 5.26 6.76
C LEU A 75 2.01 4.76 5.76
N GLN A 76 2.71 5.69 5.12
CA GLN A 76 3.71 5.37 4.12
C GLN A 76 5.03 4.97 4.80
N LEU A 77 5.45 3.72 4.59
CA LEU A 77 6.68 3.18 5.18
C LEU A 77 7.85 3.24 4.22
N ARG A 78 7.55 3.12 2.92
CA ARG A 78 8.52 3.31 1.85
C ARG A 78 7.84 3.91 0.64
N ILE A 79 8.34 5.04 0.18
CA ILE A 79 7.87 5.68 -1.06
C ILE A 79 8.40 4.85 -2.24
N GLY A 80 7.50 4.46 -3.15
CA GLY A 80 7.86 3.78 -4.39
C GLY A 80 8.48 4.74 -5.41
N SER A 81 9.31 4.20 -6.32
CA SER A 81 9.93 4.97 -7.40
C SER A 81 9.20 4.85 -8.73
N GLY A 82 8.21 3.97 -8.84
CA GLY A 82 7.47 3.77 -10.08
C GLY A 82 6.28 4.71 -10.25
N THR A 83 5.47 4.42 -11.28
CA THR A 83 4.26 5.18 -11.59
C THR A 83 3.19 5.00 -10.51
N VAL A 84 2.30 5.98 -10.41
CA VAL A 84 1.04 5.83 -9.67
C VAL A 84 0.06 5.10 -10.61
N PRO A 85 -0.61 4.04 -10.16
CA PRO A 85 -1.53 3.28 -11.01
C PRO A 85 -2.86 4.02 -11.19
N ASP A 86 -3.44 3.92 -12.40
CA ASP A 86 -4.72 4.52 -12.78
C ASP A 86 -5.82 3.46 -12.95
N ASP A 87 -7.08 3.91 -13.02
CA ASP A 87 -8.21 3.01 -13.28
C ASP A 87 -8.04 2.25 -14.60
N GLY A 88 -8.25 0.93 -14.56
CA GLY A 88 -8.00 0.02 -15.68
C GLY A 88 -6.62 -0.64 -15.66
N ASP A 89 -5.67 -0.14 -14.87
CA ASP A 89 -4.36 -0.78 -14.75
C ASP A 89 -4.46 -2.13 -14.04
N LYS A 90 -3.66 -3.09 -14.53
CA LYS A 90 -3.44 -4.35 -13.83
C LYS A 90 -2.36 -4.16 -12.77
N VAL A 91 -2.73 -4.31 -11.51
CA VAL A 91 -1.84 -4.15 -10.37
C VAL A 91 -1.59 -5.50 -9.70
N ALA A 92 -0.35 -5.74 -9.31
CA ALA A 92 0.04 -6.85 -8.45
C ALA A 92 0.42 -6.29 -7.08
N ILE A 93 -0.05 -6.91 -5.99
CA ILE A 93 0.33 -6.54 -4.62
C ILE A 93 0.62 -7.77 -3.78
N HIS A 94 1.60 -7.64 -2.89
CA HIS A 94 1.71 -8.49 -1.73
C HIS A 94 1.07 -7.80 -0.53
N TYR A 95 0.33 -8.55 0.26
CA TYR A 95 -0.23 -8.04 1.50
C TYR A 95 -0.35 -9.11 2.58
N TYR A 96 -0.56 -8.64 3.80
CA TYR A 96 -1.19 -9.42 4.86
C TYR A 96 -2.21 -8.55 5.59
N ALA A 97 -3.33 -9.13 5.96
CA ALA A 97 -4.48 -8.45 6.51
C ALA A 97 -4.79 -8.93 7.94
N ARG A 98 -5.17 -8.00 8.81
CA ARG A 98 -5.57 -8.25 10.19
C ARG A 98 -6.85 -7.51 10.53
N LEU A 99 -7.67 -8.09 11.41
CA LEU A 99 -8.87 -7.46 11.93
C LEU A 99 -8.55 -6.80 13.28
N ALA A 100 -8.61 -5.47 13.37
CA ALA A 100 -8.31 -4.76 14.61
C ALA A 100 -9.32 -5.12 15.72
N ALA A 101 -10.59 -5.26 15.36
CA ALA A 101 -11.67 -5.64 16.28
C ALA A 101 -11.53 -7.06 16.86
N LYS A 102 -10.81 -7.97 16.18
CA LYS A 102 -10.54 -9.34 16.64
C LYS A 102 -9.11 -9.49 17.15
N GLN A 103 -8.68 -8.56 18.01
CA GLN A 103 -7.35 -8.57 18.63
C GLN A 103 -6.18 -8.63 17.62
N GLY A 104 -6.36 -8.06 16.43
CA GLY A 104 -5.34 -8.10 15.38
C GLY A 104 -5.17 -9.47 14.72
N TRP A 105 -6.18 -10.35 14.81
CA TRP A 105 -6.16 -11.67 14.16
C TRP A 105 -5.90 -11.52 12.65
N ARG A 106 -4.93 -12.30 12.16
CA ARG A 106 -4.54 -12.34 10.75
C ARG A 106 -5.42 -13.33 10.00
N PHE A 107 -6.10 -12.84 8.97
CA PHE A 107 -7.07 -13.65 8.23
C PHE A 107 -6.65 -13.96 6.79
N ASP A 108 -5.74 -13.17 6.21
CA ASP A 108 -5.29 -13.35 4.83
C ASP A 108 -3.86 -12.83 4.65
N SER A 109 -3.10 -13.46 3.74
CA SER A 109 -1.70 -13.17 3.48
C SER A 109 -1.25 -13.79 2.16
N THR A 110 -0.85 -12.95 1.20
CA THR A 110 -0.24 -13.41 -0.06
C THR A 110 1.10 -14.11 0.16
N TYR A 111 1.75 -13.88 1.30
CA TYR A 111 3.04 -14.50 1.63
C TYR A 111 2.91 -15.99 1.99
N ASP A 112 1.70 -16.44 2.31
CA ASP A 112 1.42 -17.83 2.67
C ASP A 112 1.21 -18.71 1.43
N HIS A 113 0.93 -18.07 0.28
CA HIS A 113 0.76 -18.75 -1.01
C HIS A 113 2.08 -18.76 -1.77
N LYS A 114 2.60 -19.97 -2.02
CA LYS A 114 3.86 -20.20 -2.73
C LYS A 114 3.62 -20.85 -4.09
N ASP A 115 4.41 -20.47 -5.07
CA ASP A 115 4.51 -21.18 -6.34
C ASP A 115 5.44 -22.41 -6.22
N GLU A 116 5.65 -23.10 -7.33
CA GLU A 116 6.50 -24.28 -7.41
C GLU A 116 7.99 -24.01 -7.10
N THR A 117 8.44 -22.75 -7.22
CA THR A 117 9.81 -22.35 -6.88
C THR A 117 9.97 -21.92 -5.42
N GLY A 118 8.85 -21.79 -4.68
CA GLY A 118 8.82 -21.36 -3.29
C GLY A 118 8.69 -19.84 -3.11
N ASP A 119 8.46 -19.10 -4.20
CA ASP A 119 8.26 -17.66 -4.20
C ASP A 119 6.81 -17.29 -3.86
N SER A 120 6.61 -16.12 -3.26
CA SER A 120 5.26 -15.71 -2.86
C SER A 120 4.45 -15.26 -4.08
N ILE A 121 3.21 -15.70 -4.19
CA ILE A 121 2.33 -15.33 -5.30
C ILE A 121 1.64 -13.99 -4.98
N PRO A 122 1.80 -12.93 -5.80
CA PRO A 122 1.11 -11.67 -5.56
C PRO A 122 -0.38 -11.78 -5.91
N PHE A 123 -1.20 -10.99 -5.21
CA PHE A 123 -2.58 -10.79 -5.58
C PHE A 123 -2.67 -9.82 -6.76
N VAL A 124 -3.25 -10.27 -7.87
CA VAL A 124 -3.35 -9.50 -9.12
C VAL A 124 -4.79 -9.13 -9.40
N PHE A 125 -5.05 -7.85 -9.61
CA PHE A 125 -6.39 -7.34 -9.91
C PHE A 125 -6.33 -6.13 -10.85
N THR A 126 -7.47 -5.76 -11.42
CA THR A 126 -7.62 -4.56 -12.23
C THR A 126 -8.19 -3.44 -11.37
N LEU A 127 -7.51 -2.29 -11.33
CA LEU A 127 -7.95 -1.13 -10.56
C LEU A 127 -9.26 -0.57 -11.14
N GLY A 128 -10.23 -0.24 -10.28
CA GLY A 128 -11.59 0.15 -10.69
C GLY A 128 -12.56 -1.02 -10.91
N SER A 129 -12.11 -2.27 -10.81
CA SER A 129 -13.00 -3.44 -10.90
C SER A 129 -13.78 -3.66 -9.59
N PRO A 130 -15.06 -4.09 -9.61
CA PRO A 130 -15.85 -4.36 -8.40
C PRO A 130 -15.39 -5.60 -7.60
N LYS A 131 -14.30 -6.25 -8.01
CA LYS A 131 -13.78 -7.48 -7.39
C LYS A 131 -12.94 -7.23 -6.13
N VAL A 132 -12.58 -5.98 -5.84
CA VAL A 132 -11.69 -5.62 -4.73
C VAL A 132 -12.37 -4.58 -3.86
N ILE A 133 -12.25 -4.72 -2.53
CA ILE A 133 -12.88 -3.81 -1.57
C ILE A 133 -12.43 -2.36 -1.82
N PRO A 134 -13.34 -1.37 -1.69
CA PRO A 134 -13.05 0.03 -1.99
C PRO A 134 -11.80 0.58 -1.28
N GLY A 135 -11.57 0.17 -0.03
CA GLY A 135 -10.43 0.65 0.75
C GLY A 135 -9.07 0.23 0.21
N ILE A 136 -8.97 -0.98 -0.37
CA ILE A 136 -7.75 -1.42 -1.05
C ILE A 136 -7.54 -0.62 -2.33
N GLN A 137 -8.61 -0.34 -3.09
CA GLN A 137 -8.50 0.45 -4.31
C GLN A 137 -8.00 1.87 -4.01
N ALA A 138 -8.58 2.53 -3.01
CA ALA A 138 -8.16 3.86 -2.57
C ALA A 138 -6.69 3.88 -2.14
N ALA A 139 -6.27 2.88 -1.35
CA ALA A 139 -4.88 2.76 -0.92
C ALA A 139 -3.89 2.53 -2.07
N VAL A 140 -4.25 1.68 -3.04
CA VAL A 140 -3.37 1.42 -4.19
C VAL A 140 -3.28 2.64 -5.11
N LYS A 141 -4.37 3.39 -5.29
CA LYS A 141 -4.38 4.67 -6.03
C LYS A 141 -3.51 5.74 -5.37
N SER A 142 -3.37 5.73 -4.05
CA SER A 142 -2.56 6.72 -3.34
C SER A 142 -1.07 6.40 -3.31
N MET A 143 -0.63 5.24 -3.84
CA MET A 143 0.76 4.80 -3.72
C MET A 143 1.47 4.60 -5.05
N LYS A 144 2.78 4.82 -5.03
CA LYS A 144 3.66 4.50 -6.16
C LYS A 144 4.07 3.04 -6.14
N VAL A 145 4.29 2.50 -7.32
CA VAL A 145 4.87 1.16 -7.54
C VAL A 145 6.22 1.01 -6.82
N GLY A 146 6.43 -0.13 -6.18
CA GLY A 146 7.58 -0.44 -5.31
C GLY A 146 7.44 0.11 -3.88
N GLY A 147 6.36 0.84 -3.62
CA GLY A 147 6.03 1.41 -2.32
C GLY A 147 5.56 0.37 -1.32
N ILE A 148 5.69 0.72 -0.05
CA ILE A 148 5.19 -0.05 1.08
C ILE A 148 4.40 0.90 1.98
N GLN A 149 3.18 0.50 2.32
CA GLN A 149 2.35 1.27 3.24
C GLN A 149 1.52 0.36 4.14
N ARG A 150 1.17 0.90 5.30
CA ARG A 150 0.22 0.31 6.22
C ARG A 150 -1.09 1.07 6.14
N VAL A 151 -2.19 0.36 5.97
CA VAL A 151 -3.51 0.94 5.68
C VAL A 151 -4.48 0.52 6.76
N VAL A 152 -5.26 1.46 7.27
CA VAL A 152 -6.43 1.20 8.11
C VAL A 152 -7.67 1.45 7.26
N ILE A 153 -8.43 0.39 7.03
CA ILE A 153 -9.65 0.42 6.23
C ILE A 153 -10.85 0.40 7.18
N PRO A 154 -11.71 1.44 7.19
CA PRO A 154 -12.92 1.40 7.98
C PRO A 154 -13.92 0.36 7.42
N PRO A 155 -14.87 -0.13 8.24
CA PRO A 155 -15.82 -1.16 7.82
C PRO A 155 -16.61 -0.78 6.57
N SER A 156 -16.97 0.51 6.46
CA SER A 156 -17.68 1.07 5.31
C SER A 156 -16.94 0.90 3.97
N GLN A 157 -15.61 0.79 4.01
CA GLN A 157 -14.74 0.62 2.84
C GLN A 157 -14.13 -0.79 2.75
N GLY A 158 -14.50 -1.67 3.68
CA GLY A 158 -14.03 -3.05 3.78
C GLY A 158 -15.17 -4.05 3.60
N TYR A 159 -15.26 -5.01 4.51
CA TYR A 159 -16.34 -5.99 4.55
C TYR A 159 -17.46 -5.46 5.46
N GLN A 160 -18.59 -5.10 4.87
CA GLN A 160 -19.72 -4.52 5.62
C GLN A 160 -20.62 -5.59 6.26
N ASN A 161 -20.67 -6.80 5.67
CA ASN A 161 -21.52 -7.89 6.14
C ASN A 161 -20.67 -8.98 6.79
N THR A 162 -21.14 -9.52 7.92
CA THR A 162 -20.44 -10.60 8.66
C THR A 162 -20.28 -11.86 7.82
N SER A 163 -21.18 -12.12 6.86
CA SER A 163 -21.07 -13.23 5.91
C SER A 163 -19.88 -13.10 4.94
N GLN A 164 -19.36 -11.89 4.75
CA GLN A 164 -18.19 -11.61 3.92
C GLN A 164 -16.93 -11.45 4.77
N GLU A 165 -17.06 -11.40 6.10
CA GLU A 165 -15.92 -11.29 6.99
C GLU A 165 -15.25 -12.67 7.14
N PRO A 166 -13.92 -12.74 7.04
CA PRO A 166 -13.16 -13.94 7.37
C PRO A 166 -13.50 -14.46 8.76
N LEU A 167 -13.71 -15.78 8.86
CA LEU A 167 -14.00 -16.46 10.12
C LEU A 167 -12.72 -17.04 10.75
N PRO A 168 -12.54 -16.91 12.08
CA PRO A 168 -11.40 -17.52 12.76
C PRO A 168 -11.43 -19.06 12.65
N PRO A 169 -10.26 -19.71 12.67
CA PRO A 169 -10.13 -21.16 12.40
C PRO A 169 -10.84 -22.09 13.43
N ASN A 170 -11.53 -21.56 14.44
CA ASN A 170 -12.22 -22.31 15.48
C ASN A 170 -13.74 -22.07 15.59
N VAL A 171 -14.39 -21.39 14.63
CA VAL A 171 -15.85 -21.12 14.69
C VAL A 171 -16.71 -21.94 13.71
N SER A 172 -16.18 -23.04 13.18
CA SER A 172 -16.98 -23.94 12.33
C SER A 172 -17.85 -24.85 13.20
N SER A 173 -19.17 -24.58 13.29
CA SER A 173 -20.28 -25.58 13.44
C SER A 173 -21.55 -25.16 14.23
N TYR A 174 -21.82 -23.89 14.55
CA TYR A 174 -23.07 -23.50 15.27
C TYR A 174 -24.08 -22.67 14.44
N ALA A 175 -24.24 -22.95 13.14
CA ALA A 175 -25.20 -22.22 12.29
C ALA A 175 -26.05 -23.08 11.36
N SER A 176 -26.32 -24.33 11.72
CA SER A 176 -27.29 -25.15 11.01
C SER A 176 -27.93 -26.15 11.97
N ASN A 177 -28.79 -25.67 12.87
CA ASN A 177 -29.81 -26.47 13.59
C ASN A 177 -30.83 -25.51 14.22
N THR A 178 -31.55 -24.77 13.39
CA THR A 178 -32.83 -24.18 13.79
C THR A 178 -33.72 -24.18 12.57
N GLU A 179 -34.34 -25.33 12.28
CA GLU A 179 -35.64 -25.39 11.63
C GLU A 179 -36.31 -26.75 11.94
N LEU A 180 -37.49 -26.62 12.57
CA LEU A 180 -38.56 -27.60 12.88
C LEU A 180 -38.31 -28.61 14.01
#